data_AF-A0A2W4IZ86-F1
#
_entry.id   AF-A0A2W4IZ86-F1
#
_cell.length_a   1.000
_cell.length_b   1.000
_cell.length_c   1.000
_cell.angle_alpha   90.00
_cell.angle_beta   90.00
_cell.angle_gamma   90.00
#
_symmetry.space_group_name_H-M   'P 1'
#
loop_
_entity.id
_entity.type
_entity.pdbx_description
1 polymer ?
#
loop_
_entity_poly.entity_id
_entity_poly.type
_entity_poly.pdbx_seq_one_letter_code
_entity_poly.pdbx_strand_id
1 'polypeptide(L)'
;MAGAALLVAVVGAVVGCGDQPAGPGADARTSSDPRPQVTVSPTVAARHAHTLVLTATGTATVDAVTFVFDGETTQERSVVLPWSRSLDVPADGRPHEWRLTVE
;
A
#
# COMPACT_ATOMS: atom_id res chain seq x y z
N MET A 1 29.31 -23.30 -23.12
CA MET A 1 30.21 -23.08 -21.97
C MET A 1 29.42 -22.26 -20.96
N ALA A 2 28.70 -22.93 -20.04
CA ALA A 2 29.10 -23.09 -18.63
C ALA A 2 29.42 -21.72 -18.00
N GLY A 3 28.50 -21.11 -17.25
CA GLY A 3 28.24 -21.37 -15.83
C GLY A 3 28.11 -20.00 -15.15
N ALA A 4 27.60 -19.80 -13.95
CA ALA A 4 27.09 -20.67 -12.92
C ALA A 4 26.16 -19.82 -12.04
N ALA A 5 25.08 -20.41 -11.54
CA ALA A 5 24.30 -19.86 -10.45
C ALA A 5 25.14 -19.90 -9.15
N LEU A 6 25.10 -18.82 -8.36
CA LEU A 6 25.63 -18.79 -6.99
C LEU A 6 24.60 -18.05 -6.12
N LEU A 7 23.66 -18.79 -5.53
CA LEU A 7 23.64 -19.23 -4.13
C LEU A 7 23.36 -18.08 -3.14
N VAL A 8 22.09 -18.03 -2.76
CA VAL A 8 21.55 -17.34 -1.59
C VAL A 8 22.14 -17.98 -0.34
N ALA A 9 22.80 -17.17 0.50
CA ALA A 9 23.19 -17.57 1.85
C ALA A 9 22.43 -16.69 2.87
N VAL A 10 21.36 -17.25 3.43
CA VAL A 10 20.70 -16.70 4.62
C VAL A 10 21.12 -17.58 5.80
N VAL A 11 21.96 -17.05 6.68
CA VAL A 11 22.25 -17.65 7.98
C VAL A 11 22.32 -16.54 9.02
N GLY A 12 21.35 -16.54 9.93
CA GLY A 12 21.30 -15.68 11.10
C GLY A 12 20.52 -16.39 12.20
N ALA A 13 21.17 -17.33 12.88
CA ALA A 13 20.62 -17.99 14.06
C ALA A 13 20.71 -17.03 15.25
N VAL A 14 19.56 -16.58 15.76
CA VAL A 14 19.51 -15.77 16.99
C VAL A 14 19.29 -16.73 18.16
N VAL A 15 20.38 -17.13 18.82
CA VAL A 15 20.34 -17.83 20.11
C VAL A 15 20.28 -16.76 21.20
N GLY A 16 19.08 -16.50 21.70
CA GLY A 16 18.87 -15.68 22.90
C GLY A 16 18.65 -16.58 24.11
N CYS A 17 19.71 -16.84 24.88
CA CYS A 17 19.61 -17.40 26.22
C CYS A 17 19.06 -16.34 27.17
N GLY A 18 17.96 -16.66 27.85
CA GLY A 18 17.41 -15.87 28.94
C GLY A 18 17.11 -16.78 30.12
N ASP A 19 18.14 -17.10 30.90
CA ASP A 19 18.01 -17.65 32.25
C ASP A 19 17.57 -16.50 33.18
N GLN A 20 16.44 -16.64 33.88
CA GLN A 20 16.18 -15.84 35.07
C GLN A 20 15.48 -16.68 36.17
N PRO A 21 15.99 -16.69 37.42
CA PRO A 21 15.58 -17.64 38.46
C PRO A 21 14.25 -17.31 39.14
N ALA A 22 13.70 -18.34 39.78
CA ALA A 22 12.42 -18.39 40.47
C ALA A 22 12.25 -17.44 41.66
N GLY A 23 11.01 -17.00 41.88
CA GLY A 23 10.52 -16.49 43.16
C GLY A 23 9.12 -17.06 43.46
N PRO A 24 8.87 -17.68 44.63
CA PRO A 24 7.56 -18.20 44.99
C PRO A 24 6.74 -17.07 45.63
N GLY A 25 5.76 -16.55 44.90
CA GLY A 25 4.90 -15.45 45.35
C GLY A 25 3.43 -15.80 45.26
N ALA A 26 2.90 -16.31 46.38
CA ALA A 26 1.55 -16.16 46.90
C ALA A 26 0.34 -16.19 45.93
N ASP A 27 -0.55 -17.15 46.18
CA ASP A 27 -1.92 -17.22 45.72
C ASP A 27 -2.66 -15.87 45.87
N ALA A 28 -2.89 -15.18 44.76
CA ALA A 28 -3.96 -14.20 44.66
C ALA A 28 -5.06 -14.79 43.77
N ARG A 29 -6.04 -15.46 44.38
CA ARG A 29 -7.31 -15.76 43.69
C ARG A 29 -8.04 -14.44 43.47
N THR A 30 -7.75 -13.76 42.38
CA THR A 30 -8.55 -12.64 41.91
C THR A 30 -9.84 -13.22 41.35
N SER A 31 -10.94 -13.02 42.08
CA SER A 31 -12.29 -13.33 41.60
C SER A 31 -12.56 -12.50 40.33
N SER A 32 -12.46 -13.13 39.15
CA SER A 32 -12.80 -12.49 37.89
C SER A 32 -14.32 -12.40 37.78
N ASP A 33 -14.86 -11.22 38.01
CA ASP A 33 -16.22 -10.85 37.62
C ASP A 33 -16.36 -11.00 36.09
N PRO A 34 -17.28 -11.82 35.54
CA PRO A 34 -17.44 -11.98 34.11
C PRO A 34 -18.19 -10.77 33.55
N ARG A 35 -17.49 -9.63 33.43
CA ARG A 35 -18.02 -8.48 32.70
C ARG A 35 -18.18 -8.91 31.23
N PRO A 36 -19.38 -8.80 30.63
CA PRO A 36 -19.56 -9.16 29.23
C PRO A 36 -18.64 -8.29 28.38
N GLN A 37 -17.68 -8.94 27.73
CA GLN A 37 -16.83 -8.28 26.74
C GLN A 37 -17.68 -8.00 25.52
N VAL A 38 -18.11 -6.75 25.36
CA VAL A 38 -18.75 -6.30 24.12
C VAL A 38 -17.69 -6.35 23.03
N THR A 39 -17.70 -7.40 22.22
CA THR A 39 -16.92 -7.47 21.00
C THR A 39 -17.49 -6.44 20.02
N VAL A 40 -16.94 -5.23 20.03
CA VAL A 40 -17.21 -4.24 19.01
C VAL A 40 -16.58 -4.76 17.72
N SER A 41 -17.41 -5.27 16.82
CA SER A 41 -16.95 -5.61 15.48
C SER A 41 -16.50 -4.32 14.80
N PRO A 42 -15.30 -4.28 14.20
CA PRO A 42 -14.85 -3.08 13.50
C PRO A 42 -15.82 -2.78 12.36
N THR A 43 -16.45 -1.61 12.41
CA THR A 43 -17.24 -1.09 11.30
C THR A 43 -16.29 -0.86 10.12
N VAL A 44 -16.36 -1.71 9.11
CA VAL A 44 -15.63 -1.51 7.86
C VAL A 44 -16.21 -0.25 7.21
N ALA A 45 -15.36 0.77 7.01
CA ALA A 45 -15.77 1.98 6.32
C ALA A 45 -16.32 1.63 4.93
N ALA A 46 -17.45 2.23 4.57
CA ALA A 46 -18.02 2.07 3.23
C ALA A 46 -17.00 2.58 2.19
N ARG A 47 -16.73 1.78 1.17
CA ARG A 47 -15.85 2.15 0.05
C ARG A 47 -16.66 2.91 -0.98
N HIS A 48 -16.11 4.02 -1.48
CA HIS A 48 -16.74 4.88 -2.47
C HIS A 48 -15.86 5.01 -3.70
N ALA A 49 -16.48 5.15 -4.86
CA ALA A 49 -15.75 5.43 -6.09
C ALA A 49 -15.19 6.85 -6.04
N HIS A 50 -14.03 7.05 -6.63
CA HIS A 50 -13.35 8.34 -6.68
C HIS A 50 -13.05 8.72 -8.13
N THR A 51 -12.72 9.99 -8.35
CA THR A 51 -12.26 10.49 -9.65
C THR A 51 -10.85 11.02 -9.49
N LEU A 52 -9.91 10.50 -10.27
CA LEU A 52 -8.57 11.04 -10.41
C LEU A 52 -8.56 12.05 -11.55
N VAL A 53 -8.15 13.28 -11.26
CA VAL A 53 -8.01 14.34 -12.26
C VAL A 53 -6.54 14.65 -12.47
N LEU A 54 -6.06 14.41 -13.68
CA LEU A 54 -4.69 14.71 -14.12
C LEU A 54 -4.71 16.04 -14.87
N THR A 55 -3.87 16.99 -14.47
CA THR A 55 -3.79 18.30 -15.12
C THR A 55 -2.35 18.64 -15.47
N ALA A 56 -2.15 19.18 -16.67
CA ALA A 56 -0.89 19.78 -17.08
C ALA A 56 -1.15 21.24 -17.47
N THR A 57 -0.34 22.16 -16.95
CA THR A 57 -0.44 23.60 -17.21
C THR A 57 0.93 24.17 -17.52
N GLY A 58 0.99 25.21 -18.33
CA GLY A 58 2.24 25.85 -18.72
C GLY A 58 2.10 26.53 -20.07
N THR A 59 3.24 27.00 -20.58
CA THR A 59 3.33 27.71 -21.86
C THR A 59 4.24 27.01 -22.87
N ALA A 60 4.80 25.85 -22.51
CA ALA A 60 5.59 25.04 -23.40
C ALA A 60 4.72 24.34 -24.45
N THR A 61 5.29 24.06 -25.60
CA THR A 61 4.72 23.09 -26.55
C THR A 61 4.90 21.70 -25.95
N VAL A 62 3.82 20.94 -25.87
CA VAL A 62 3.82 19.55 -25.39
C VAL A 62 3.53 18.64 -26.59
N ASP A 63 4.49 17.79 -26.91
CA ASP A 63 4.36 16.85 -28.01
C ASP A 63 3.47 15.68 -27.61
N ALA A 64 3.59 15.23 -26.36
CA ALA A 64 2.78 14.14 -25.84
C ALA A 64 2.53 14.23 -24.33
N VAL A 65 1.36 13.72 -23.94
CA VAL A 65 1.06 13.36 -22.55
C VAL A 65 0.82 11.86 -22.50
N THR A 66 1.59 11.17 -21.68
CA THR A 66 1.42 9.74 -21.44
C THR A 66 1.03 9.54 -19.99
N PHE A 67 -0.05 8.79 -19.73
CA PHE A 67 -0.43 8.41 -18.39
C PHE A 67 -0.62 6.91 -18.27
N VAL A 68 -0.32 6.39 -17.08
CA VAL A 68 -0.53 5.00 -16.70
C VAL A 68 -1.53 4.98 -15.57
N PHE A 69 -2.56 4.14 -15.65
CA PHE A 69 -3.50 3.86 -14.57
C PHE A 69 -3.63 2.35 -14.41
N ASP A 70 -3.27 1.82 -13.24
CA ASP A 70 -3.27 0.38 -12.93
C ASP A 70 -2.54 -0.50 -13.97
N GLY A 71 -1.47 0.05 -14.56
CA GLY A 71 -0.65 -0.61 -15.59
C GLY A 71 -1.15 -0.42 -17.02
N GLU A 72 -2.36 0.12 -17.23
CA GLU A 72 -2.86 0.50 -18.55
C GLU A 72 -2.25 1.83 -18.96
N THR A 73 -1.60 1.85 -20.14
CA THR A 73 -0.94 3.05 -20.67
C THR A 73 -1.79 3.71 -21.73
N THR A 74 -2.04 5.01 -21.56
CA THR A 74 -2.67 5.87 -22.57
C THR A 74 -1.69 6.96 -22.98
N GLN A 75 -1.56 7.20 -24.28
CA GLN A 75 -0.76 8.29 -24.83
C GLN A 75 -1.64 9.20 -25.68
N GLU A 76 -1.59 10.49 -25.40
CA GLU A 76 -2.20 11.56 -26.18
C GLU A 76 -1.08 12.39 -26.84
N ARG A 77 -1.21 12.67 -28.14
CA ARG A 77 -0.21 13.41 -28.94
C ARG A 77 -0.76 14.77 -29.35
N SER A 78 0.13 15.73 -29.62
CA SER A 78 -0.21 17.08 -30.04
C SER A 78 -1.13 17.77 -29.03
N VAL A 79 -0.72 17.74 -27.76
CA VAL A 79 -1.53 18.21 -26.64
C VAL A 79 -1.37 19.73 -26.47
N VAL A 80 -2.49 20.44 -26.34
CA VAL A 80 -2.50 21.87 -26.06
C VAL A 80 -2.69 22.10 -24.57
N LEU A 81 -1.86 22.95 -23.97
CA LEU A 81 -2.00 23.36 -22.58
C LEU A 81 -2.97 24.56 -22.45
N PRO A 82 -3.76 24.65 -21.35
CA PRO A 82 -3.85 23.68 -20.27
C PRO A 82 -4.61 22.41 -20.70
N TRP A 83 -4.12 21.26 -20.25
CA TRP A 83 -4.70 19.95 -20.52
C TRP A 83 -5.22 19.32 -19.23
N SER A 84 -6.30 18.54 -19.35
CA SER A 84 -6.90 17.81 -18.23
C SER A 84 -7.49 16.47 -18.67
N ARG A 85 -7.40 15.46 -17.80
CA ARG A 85 -8.04 14.15 -17.96
C ARG A 85 -8.66 13.70 -16.65
N SER A 86 -9.87 13.14 -16.73
CA SER A 86 -10.53 12.49 -15.60
C SER A 86 -10.55 10.98 -15.80
N LEU A 87 -10.26 10.25 -14.72
CA LEU A 87 -10.24 8.79 -14.64
C LEU A 87 -11.10 8.35 -13.46
N ASP A 88 -11.96 7.35 -13.69
CA ASP A 88 -12.75 6.75 -12.61
C ASP A 88 -11.89 5.74 -11.85
N VAL A 89 -11.84 5.90 -10.53
CA VAL A 89 -11.14 5.01 -9.60
C VAL A 89 -12.19 4.16 -8.88
N PRO A 90 -12.25 2.84 -9.16
CA PRO A 90 -13.28 1.98 -8.61
C PRO A 90 -13.12 1.78 -7.10
N ALA A 91 -14.23 1.48 -6.42
CA ALA A 91 -14.26 1.20 -4.99
C ALA A 91 -13.96 -0.28 -4.66
N ASP A 92 -13.08 -0.93 -5.42
CA ASP A 92 -12.86 -2.38 -5.36
C ASP A 92 -12.09 -2.81 -4.09
N GLY A 93 -11.51 -1.85 -3.36
CA GLY A 93 -10.75 -2.07 -2.13
C GLY A 93 -9.30 -2.47 -2.36
N ARG A 94 -8.80 -2.32 -3.58
CA ARG A 94 -7.39 -2.49 -3.93
C ARG A 94 -6.70 -1.12 -3.96
N PRO A 95 -5.38 -1.07 -3.72
CA PRO A 95 -4.61 0.13 -4.02
C PRO A 95 -4.59 0.34 -5.54
N HIS A 96 -4.81 1.59 -5.97
CA HIS A 96 -4.68 2.02 -7.35
C HIS A 96 -3.43 2.86 -7.52
N GLU A 97 -2.76 2.70 -8.66
CA GLU A 97 -1.52 3.41 -8.97
C GLU A 97 -1.66 4.20 -10.27
N TRP A 98 -1.04 5.37 -10.30
CA TRP A 98 -1.03 6.21 -11.48
C TRP A 98 0.33 6.86 -11.72
N ARG A 99 0.59 7.19 -12.98
CA ARG A 99 1.75 7.99 -13.40
C ARG A 99 1.34 8.92 -14.54
N LEU A 100 1.90 10.12 -14.54
CA LEU A 100 1.78 11.09 -15.63
C LEU A 100 3.17 11.49 -16.10
N THR A 101 3.38 11.51 -17.41
CA THR A 101 4.59 11.98 -18.08
C THR A 101 4.18 12.97 -19.15
N VAL A 102 4.86 14.11 -19.18
CA VAL A 102 4.63 15.22 -20.11
C VAL A 102 5.95 15.44 -20.85
N GLU A 103 5.90 15.38 -22.18
CA GLU A 103 7.07 15.48 -23.07
C GLU A 103 6.87 16.56 -24.12
#